data_AF-A0A6M7TRB1-F1
#
_entry.id   AF-A0A6M7TRB1-F1
#
_cell.length_a   1.000
_cell.length_b   1.000
_cell.length_c   1.000
_cell.angle_alpha   90.00
_cell.angle_beta   90.00
_cell.angle_gamma   90.00
#
_symmetry.space_group_name_H-M   'P 1'
#
loop_
_entity.id
_entity.type
_entity.pdbx_description
1 polymer ?
#
loop_
_entity_poly.entity_id
_entity_poly.type
_entity_poly.pdbx_seq_one_letter_code
_entity_poly.pdbx_strand_id
1 'polypeptide(L)' 'MPDDKNKLGYHDRSRVSGDEEYEVGYFASKFGLSIPQVRQLIAKHGNDRDTLEREAEALKGR' A
#
# COMPACT_ATOMS: atom_id res chain seq x y z
N MET A 1 9.80 -29.42 17.59
CA MET A 1 10.31 -28.60 16.46
C MET A 1 10.09 -27.14 16.85
N PRO A 2 11.07 -26.24 16.70
CA PRO A 2 10.89 -24.83 17.02
C PRO A 2 9.86 -24.24 16.07
N ASP A 3 8.89 -23.52 16.63
CA ASP A 3 7.75 -22.97 15.93
C ASP A 3 8.23 -22.02 14.82
N ASP A 4 8.00 -22.41 13.57
CA ASP A 4 8.21 -21.56 12.40
C ASP A 4 7.31 -20.32 12.50
N LYS A 5 7.82 -19.25 13.13
CA LYS A 5 7.21 -17.91 13.16
C LYS A 5 7.15 -17.23 11.78
N ASN A 6 7.44 -17.97 10.70
CA ASN A 6 7.36 -17.51 9.32
C ASN A 6 6.05 -17.91 8.61
N LYS A 7 5.03 -18.33 9.35
CA LYS A 7 3.65 -18.45 8.84
C LYS A 7 2.80 -17.19 9.15
N LEU A 8 3.41 -16.01 9.12
CA LEU A 8 2.68 -14.75 9.24
C LEU A 8 2.13 -14.33 7.87
N GLY A 9 0.88 -14.71 7.61
CA GLY A 9 -0.04 -14.06 6.66
C GLY A 9 0.57 -13.56 5.34
N TYR A 10 0.93 -14.46 4.43
CA TYR A 10 1.30 -14.08 3.05
C TYR A 10 0.10 -13.78 2.15
N HIS A 11 -1.14 -14.03 2.62
CA HIS A 11 -2.32 -13.98 1.77
C HIS A 11 -2.93 -12.58 1.57
N ASP A 12 -2.46 -11.56 2.28
CA ASP A 12 -3.03 -10.20 2.14
C ASP A 12 -1.99 -9.09 1.96
N ARG A 13 -0.73 -9.41 1.62
CA ARG A 13 0.27 -8.37 1.29
C ARG A 13 0.15 -7.83 -0.14
N SER A 14 -0.71 -8.43 -0.96
CA SER A 14 -0.98 -8.03 -2.35
C SER A 14 -1.88 -6.80 -2.44
N ARG A 15 -2.53 -6.40 -1.34
CA ARG A 15 -3.47 -5.30 -1.30
C ARG A 15 -3.03 -4.27 -0.26
N VAL A 16 -3.40 -3.02 -0.48
CA VAL A 16 -3.22 -1.91 0.47
C VAL A 16 -4.61 -1.51 0.93
N SER A 17 -4.98 -1.84 2.16
CA SER A 17 -6.26 -1.45 2.74
C SER A 17 -6.33 0.07 2.81
N GLY A 18 -7.15 0.69 1.94
CA GLY A 18 -7.41 2.13 1.97
C GLY A 18 -8.15 2.60 3.22
N ASP A 19 -8.72 1.66 3.98
CA ASP A 19 -9.41 1.89 5.25
C ASP A 19 -8.44 1.85 6.46
N GLU A 20 -7.31 1.15 6.32
CA GLU A 20 -6.30 1.07 7.37
C GLU A 20 -5.36 2.28 7.31
N GLU A 21 -5.55 3.23 8.23
CA GLU A 21 -4.77 4.47 8.28
C GLU A 21 -3.26 4.22 8.38
N TYR A 22 -2.85 3.10 9.00
CA TYR A 22 -1.46 2.69 9.08
C TYR A 22 -0.87 2.35 7.70
N GLU A 23 -1.61 1.61 6.87
CA GLU A 23 -1.14 1.24 5.53
C GLU A 23 -1.11 2.44 4.58
N VAL A 24 -2.16 3.28 4.65
CA VAL A 24 -2.23 4.54 3.87
C VAL A 24 -1.11 5.49 4.28
N GLY A 25 -0.83 5.62 5.58
CA GLY A 25 0.26 6.45 6.09
C GLY A 25 1.64 5.92 5.69
N TYR A 26 1.85 4.60 5.77
CA TYR A 26 3.09 3.97 5.31
C TYR A 26 3.30 4.19 3.81
N PHE A 27 2.26 3.97 3.00
CA PHE A 27 2.30 4.16 1.55
C PHE A 27 2.56 5.62 1.18
N ALA A 28 1.89 6.55 1.85
CA ALA A 28 2.11 7.99 1.72
C ALA A 28 3.58 8.36 1.95
N SER A 29 4.15 7.92 3.08
CA SER A 29 5.55 8.16 3.42
C SER A 29 6.53 7.54 2.41
N LYS A 30 6.24 6.32 1.95
CA LYS A 30 7.09 5.59 0.98
C LYS A 30 7.23 6.33 -0.35
N PHE A 31 6.13 6.87 -0.86
CA PHE A 31 6.09 7.54 -2.17
C PHE A 31 6.15 9.07 -2.08
N GLY A 32 6.18 9.65 -0.87
CA GLY A 32 6.14 11.10 -0.67
C GLY A 32 4.78 11.71 -1.01
N LEU A 33 3.70 10.92 -0.92
CA LEU A 33 2.33 11.34 -1.17
C LEU A 33 1.67 11.79 0.13
N SER A 34 0.60 12.59 0.01
CA SER A 34 -0.28 12.87 1.16
C SER A 34 -1.30 11.73 1.35
N ILE A 35 -1.72 11.48 2.60
CA ILE A 35 -2.81 10.53 2.93
C ILE A 35 -4.04 10.69 2.02
N PRO A 36 -4.59 11.91 1.77
CA PRO A 36 -5.69 12.08 0.83
C PRO A 36 -5.35 11.65 -0.60
N GLN A 37 -4.13 11.87 -1.08
CA GLN A 37 -3.72 11.43 -2.42
C GLN A 37 -3.68 9.91 -2.52
N VAL A 38 -3.19 9.22 -1.49
CA VAL A 38 -3.19 7.76 -1.43
C VAL A 38 -4.62 7.21 -1.41
N ARG A 39 -5.51 7.80 -0.60
CA ARG A 39 -6.93 7.41 -0.59
C ARG A 39 -7.60 7.61 -1.96
N GLN A 40 -7.29 8.71 -2.65
CA GLN A 40 -7.78 8.93 -4.02
C GLN A 40 -7.21 7.92 -5.00
N LEU A 41 -5.93 7.56 -4.87
CA LEU A 41 -5.28 6.55 -5.70
C LEU A 41 -5.97 5.18 -5.53
N ILE A 42 -6.24 4.79 -4.28
CA ILE A 42 -6.96 3.56 -3.93
C ILE A 42 -8.40 3.59 -4.45
N ALA A 43 -9.09 4.73 -4.33
CA ALA A 43 -10.45 4.88 -4.85
C ALA A 43 -10.51 4.81 -6.39
N LYS A 44 -9.46 5.25 -7.08
CA LYS A 44 -9.41 5.31 -8.55
C LYS A 44 -8.91 4.01 -9.20
N HIS A 45 -7.89 3.38 -8.61
CA HIS A 45 -7.20 2.22 -9.18
C HIS A 45 -7.51 0.91 -8.45
N GLY A 46 -8.21 0.98 -7.31
CA GLY A 46 -8.46 -0.14 -6.41
C GLY A 46 -7.35 -0.27 -5.36
N ASN A 47 -7.46 -1.29 -4.53
CA ASN A 47 -6.50 -1.55 -3.45
C ASN A 47 -5.35 -2.48 -3.87
N ASP A 48 -5.17 -2.73 -5.16
CA ASP A 48 -4.08 -3.57 -5.65
C ASP A 48 -2.73 -2.88 -5.45
N ARG A 49 -1.84 -3.51 -4.69
CA ARG A 49 -0.60 -2.89 -4.27
C ARG A 49 0.32 -2.58 -5.46
N ASP A 50 0.48 -3.51 -6.38
CA ASP A 50 1.37 -3.34 -7.55
C ASP A 50 0.93 -2.15 -8.41
N THR A 51 -0.38 -2.07 -8.67
CA THR A 51 -0.98 -0.96 -9.40
C THR A 51 -0.76 0.37 -8.69
N LEU A 52 -0.99 0.43 -7.38
CA LEU A 52 -0.80 1.64 -6.60
C LEU A 52 0.67 2.06 -6.58
N GLU A 53 1.61 1.14 -6.36
CA GLU A 53 3.04 1.42 -6.33
C GLU A 53 3.51 2.01 -7.68
N ARG A 54 3.03 1.45 -8.79
CA ARG A 54 3.33 1.95 -10.14
C ARG A 54 2.81 3.37 -10.37
N GLU A 55 1.56 3.63 -10.02
CA GLU A 55 0.96 4.96 -10.21
C GLU A 55 1.59 5.99 -9.27
N ALA A 56 1.91 5.59 -8.03
CA ALA A 56 2.57 6.44 -7.06
C ALA A 56 4.01 6.80 -7.49
N GLU A 57 4.75 5.84 -8.06
CA GLU A 57 6.07 6.08 -8.64
C GLU A 57 5.99 7.07 -9.82
N ALA A 58 4.97 6.94 -10.68
CA ALA A 58 4.74 7.87 -11.78
C ALA A 58 4.44 9.31 -11.30
N LEU A 59 3.81 9.46 -10.14
CA LEU A 59 3.54 10.77 -9.51
C LEU A 59 4.78 11.39 -8.86
N LYS A 60 5.71 10.56 -8.34
CA LYS A 60 6.94 11.02 -7.66
C LYS A 60 7.99 11.60 -8.63
N GLY A 61 7.98 11.16 -9.89
CA GLY A 61 8.96 11.58 -10.91
C GLY A 61 8.62 12.88 -11.65
N ARG A 62 7.53 13.56 -11.28
CA ARG A 62 7.03 14.79 -11.93
C ARG A 62 7.47 16.04 -11.16
#